data_AF-A0A1Z1NE22-F1
#
_entry.id   AF-A0A1Z1NE22-F1
#
_cell.length_a   1.000
_cell.length_b   1.000
_cell.length_c   1.000
_cell.angle_alpha   90.00
_cell.angle_beta   90.00
_cell.angle_gamma   90.00
#
_symmetry.space_group_name_H-M   'P 1'
#
loop_
_entity.id
_entity.type
_entity.pdbx_description
1 polymer ?
#
loop_
_entity_poly.entity_id
_entity_poly.type
_entity_poly.pdbx_seq_one_letter_code
_entity_poly.pdbx_strand_id
1 'polypeptide(L)'
;MTQTSISKIDEIRTWIRNERKRINWTAAKLADEAKQVAARHGVKLNLQQQSISLFENGKIKSIPLWLNYVKAALLEQAKLADFLVSKPSFTKKEEKEPKFSTDTISEDDNKKIIYKEILPSEDKLKNLFLSLLVPLDVDFSDSWSLKQNIASSLAKKFPVALSHPLLYNE
;
A
#
# COMPACT_ATOMS: atom_id res chain seq x y z
N MET A 1 39.51 -1.68 6.31
CA MET A 1 38.29 -1.83 7.14
C MET A 1 37.13 -1.05 6.51
N THR A 2 36.38 -1.67 5.59
CA THR A 2 35.30 -1.03 4.80
C THR A 2 34.02 -1.86 4.74
N GLN A 3 34.01 -3.07 5.31
CA GLN A 3 32.84 -3.97 5.25
C GLN A 3 31.64 -3.40 6.01
N THR A 4 31.85 -2.79 7.19
CA THR A 4 30.76 -2.21 8.00
C THR A 4 30.06 -1.03 7.33
N SER A 5 30.76 -0.21 6.55
CA SER A 5 30.14 0.91 5.82
C SER A 5 29.33 0.45 4.61
N ILE A 6 29.77 -0.63 3.96
CA ILE A 6 29.07 -1.20 2.80
C ILE A 6 27.74 -1.82 3.25
N SER A 7 27.76 -2.61 4.35
CA SER A 7 26.54 -3.18 4.94
C SER A 7 25.50 -2.11 5.30
N LYS A 8 25.93 -0.99 5.92
CA LYS A 8 25.03 0.12 6.28
C LYS A 8 24.35 0.77 5.07
N ILE A 9 25.06 0.89 3.95
CA ILE A 9 24.49 1.48 2.72
C ILE A 9 23.46 0.52 2.10
N ASP A 10 23.77 -0.78 2.10
CA ASP A 10 22.86 -1.81 1.60
C ASP A 10 21.59 -1.91 2.46
N GLU A 11 21.71 -1.82 3.78
CA GLU A 11 20.57 -1.72 4.70
C GLU A 11 19.69 -0.52 4.35
N ILE A 12 20.25 0.68 4.25
CA ILE A 12 19.47 1.88 3.90
C ILE A 12 18.81 1.74 2.52
N ARG A 13 19.52 1.14 1.56
CA ARG A 13 18.99 0.90 0.22
C ARG A 13 17.77 -0.01 0.24
N THR A 14 17.88 -1.14 0.93
CA THR A 14 16.75 -2.09 1.07
C THR A 14 15.58 -1.45 1.80
N TRP A 15 15.85 -0.68 2.86
CA TRP A 15 14.83 0.03 3.61
C TRP A 15 14.06 1.03 2.73
N ILE A 16 14.74 1.92 1.99
CA ILE A 16 14.09 2.89 1.10
C ILE A 16 13.21 2.19 0.06
N ARG A 17 13.73 1.11 -0.55
CA ARG A 17 13.00 0.36 -1.58
C ARG A 17 11.74 -0.30 -1.01
N ASN A 18 11.83 -0.86 0.20
CA ASN A 18 10.69 -1.50 0.88
C ASN A 18 9.65 -0.47 1.31
N GLU A 19 10.09 0.65 1.88
CA GLU A 19 9.22 1.73 2.32
C GLU A 19 8.44 2.33 1.14
N ARG A 20 9.15 2.60 0.05
CA ARG A 20 8.55 3.11 -1.19
C ARG A 20 7.51 2.14 -1.75
N LYS A 21 7.78 0.83 -1.71
CA LYS A 21 6.81 -0.21 -2.12
C LYS A 21 5.60 -0.25 -1.18
N ARG A 22 5.80 -0.13 0.14
CA ARG A 22 4.70 -0.12 1.12
C ARG A 22 3.70 0.99 0.85
N ILE A 23 4.19 2.16 0.42
CA ILE A 23 3.39 3.37 0.17
C ILE A 23 3.00 3.49 -1.32
N ASN A 24 3.30 2.48 -2.16
CA ASN A 24 3.05 2.49 -3.61
C ASN A 24 3.61 3.73 -4.34
N TRP A 25 4.76 4.23 -3.91
CA TRP A 25 5.40 5.37 -4.56
C TRP A 25 6.33 4.95 -5.71
N THR A 26 6.35 5.74 -6.77
CA THR A 26 7.36 5.61 -7.82
C THR A 26 8.65 6.29 -7.38
N ALA A 27 9.79 5.90 -7.97
CA ALA A 27 11.07 6.58 -7.69
C ALA A 27 11.02 8.07 -8.09
N ALA A 28 10.21 8.44 -9.09
CA ALA A 28 9.98 9.83 -9.47
C ALA A 28 9.25 10.59 -8.35
N LYS A 29 8.13 10.04 -7.85
CA LYS A 29 7.37 10.63 -6.75
C LYS A 29 8.23 10.82 -5.50
N LEU A 30 9.03 9.82 -5.14
CA LEU A 30 9.95 9.92 -4.00
C LEU A 30 10.98 11.05 -4.18
N ALA A 31 11.47 11.28 -5.42
CA ALA A 31 12.38 12.38 -5.70
C ALA A 31 11.70 13.73 -5.49
N ASP A 32 10.47 13.88 -5.96
CA ASP A 32 9.73 15.13 -5.85
C ASP A 32 9.33 15.44 -4.41
N GLU A 33 8.89 14.45 -3.64
CA GLU A 33 8.61 14.62 -2.20
C GLU A 33 9.88 15.02 -1.43
N ALA A 34 11.02 14.40 -1.72
CA ALA A 34 12.28 14.76 -1.10
C ALA A 34 12.73 16.19 -1.47
N LYS A 35 12.44 16.67 -2.70
CA LYS A 35 12.66 18.08 -3.06
C LYS A 35 11.78 19.00 -2.26
N GLN A 36 10.51 18.66 -2.08
CA GLN A 36 9.57 19.46 -1.29
C GLN A 36 10.05 19.59 0.16
N VAL A 37 10.46 18.48 0.77
CA VAL A 37 11.00 18.48 2.13
C VAL A 37 12.28 19.31 2.21
N ALA A 38 13.21 19.14 1.25
CA ALA A 38 14.42 19.95 1.21
C ALA A 38 14.11 21.46 1.07
N ALA A 39 13.12 21.82 0.25
CA ALA A 39 12.67 23.19 0.08
C ALA A 39 12.09 23.79 1.38
N ARG A 40 11.35 23.01 2.17
CA ARG A 40 10.87 23.43 3.51
C ARG A 40 12.03 23.73 4.46
N HIS A 41 13.14 23.02 4.31
CA HIS A 41 14.38 23.26 5.05
C HIS A 41 15.28 24.34 4.41
N GLY A 42 14.80 25.07 3.40
CA GLY A 42 15.56 26.14 2.73
C GLY A 42 16.64 25.66 1.76
N VAL A 43 16.68 24.36 1.44
CA VAL A 43 17.69 23.75 0.56
C VAL A 43 17.08 23.42 -0.81
N LYS A 44 17.61 24.04 -1.87
CA LYS A 44 17.24 23.68 -3.24
C LYS A 44 18.00 22.43 -3.68
N LEU A 45 17.28 21.32 -3.76
CA LEU A 45 17.84 20.03 -4.08
C LEU A 45 17.44 19.61 -5.50
N ASN A 46 18.42 19.32 -6.36
CA ASN A 46 18.15 18.82 -7.71
C ASN A 46 18.16 17.28 -7.73
N LEU A 47 17.14 16.65 -7.14
CA LEU A 47 17.01 15.19 -7.13
C LEU A 47 16.29 14.72 -8.39
N GLN A 48 16.84 13.73 -9.08
CA GLN A 48 16.14 13.10 -10.19
C GLN A 48 15.76 11.66 -9.84
N GLN A 49 14.72 11.15 -10.48
CA GLN A 49 14.33 9.75 -10.41
C GLN A 49 15.55 8.83 -10.65
N GLN A 50 16.40 9.17 -11.62
CA GLN A 50 17.58 8.40 -11.97
C GLN A 50 18.52 8.21 -10.77
N SER A 51 18.78 9.27 -10.00
CA SER A 51 19.64 9.21 -8.82
C SER A 51 19.12 8.25 -7.75
N ILE A 52 17.80 8.22 -7.54
CA ILE A 52 17.15 7.27 -6.64
C ILE A 52 17.27 5.84 -7.17
N SER A 53 16.97 5.62 -8.45
CA SER A 53 17.11 4.30 -9.07
C SER A 53 18.55 3.78 -9.04
N LEU A 54 19.55 4.63 -9.28
CA LEU A 54 20.96 4.27 -9.20
C LEU A 54 21.37 3.89 -7.78
N PHE A 55 20.85 4.60 -6.77
CA PHE A 55 21.04 4.25 -5.37
C PHE A 55 20.38 2.92 -5.02
N GLU A 56 19.11 2.72 -5.39
CA GLU A 56 18.33 1.50 -5.16
C GLU A 56 18.92 0.26 -5.83
N ASN A 57 19.69 0.45 -6.92
CA ASN A 57 20.38 -0.62 -7.64
C ASN A 57 21.84 -0.81 -7.19
N GLY A 58 22.30 -0.07 -6.19
CA GLY A 58 23.65 -0.21 -5.62
C GLY A 58 24.80 0.29 -6.47
N LYS A 59 24.51 1.14 -7.46
CA LYS A 59 25.56 1.80 -8.25
C LYS A 59 26.26 2.92 -7.46
N ILE A 60 25.63 3.42 -6.41
CA ILE A 60 26.19 4.45 -5.51
C ILE A 60 26.74 3.76 -4.26
N LYS A 61 28.05 3.91 -4.03
CA LYS A 61 28.81 3.28 -2.93
C LYS A 61 29.02 4.18 -1.71
N SER A 62 28.51 5.41 -1.74
CA SER A 62 28.60 6.39 -0.66
C SER A 62 27.19 6.87 -0.27
N ILE A 63 27.06 7.43 0.93
CA ILE A 63 25.79 8.02 1.39
C ILE A 63 25.68 9.44 0.82
N PRO A 64 24.74 9.72 -0.09
CA PRO A 64 24.57 11.06 -0.62
C PRO A 64 23.87 11.96 0.40
N LEU A 65 24.18 13.26 0.39
CA LEU A 65 23.55 14.24 1.30
C LEU A 65 22.02 14.28 1.13
N TRP A 66 21.54 14.10 -0.10
CA TRP A 66 20.11 14.10 -0.41
C TRP A 66 19.33 12.95 0.26
N LEU A 67 20.02 11.91 0.72
CA LEU A 67 19.41 10.75 1.36
C LEU A 67 18.71 11.12 2.66
N ASN A 68 19.20 12.14 3.37
CA ASN A 68 18.57 12.61 4.61
C ASN A 68 17.16 13.16 4.35
N TYR A 69 16.98 13.90 3.24
CA TYR A 69 15.67 14.43 2.85
C TYR A 69 14.74 13.34 2.32
N VAL A 70 15.28 12.32 1.65
CA VAL A 70 14.51 11.14 1.25
C VAL A 70 13.99 10.37 2.47
N LYS A 71 14.84 10.16 3.49
CA LYS A 71 14.42 9.56 4.76
C LYS A 71 13.36 10.40 5.45
N ALA A 72 13.55 11.72 5.50
CA ALA A 72 12.58 12.63 6.10
C ALA A 72 11.22 12.57 5.37
N ALA A 73 11.21 12.58 4.04
CA ALA A 73 9.98 12.45 3.25
C ALA A 73 9.22 11.14 3.53
N LEU A 74 9.93 10.02 3.63
CA LEU A 74 9.33 8.73 3.98
C LEU A 74 8.77 8.71 5.42
N LEU A 75 9.50 9.31 6.38
CA LEU A 75 9.07 9.38 7.77
C LEU A 75 7.87 10.31 7.97
N GLU A 76 7.81 11.44 7.27
CA GLU A 76 6.63 12.32 7.29
C GLU A 76 5.40 11.58 6.76
N GLN A 77 5.54 10.83 5.67
CA GLN A 77 4.45 10.04 5.12
C GLN A 77 4.03 8.88 6.04
N ALA A 78 4.97 8.24 6.73
CA ALA A 78 4.66 7.20 7.72
C ALA A 78 3.86 7.77 8.90
N LYS A 79 4.24 8.95 9.42
CA LYS A 79 3.48 9.64 10.46
C LYS A 79 2.06 9.99 10.02
N LEU A 80 1.89 10.40 8.77
CA LEU A 80 0.56 10.66 8.20
C LEU A 80 -0.24 9.36 8.06
N ALA A 81 0.39 8.25 7.70
CA ALA A 81 -0.27 6.94 7.65
C ALA A 81 -0.73 6.48 9.04
N ASP A 82 0.10 6.64 10.07
CA ASP A 82 -0.25 6.31 11.46
C ASP A 82 -1.42 7.17 11.97
N PHE A 83 -1.50 8.44 11.54
CA PHE A 83 -2.63 9.31 11.87
C PHE A 83 -3.92 8.96 11.11
N LEU A 84 -3.81 8.39 9.90
CA LEU A 84 -4.93 8.02 9.04
C LEU A 84 -5.50 6.62 9.34
N VAL A 85 -4.86 5.82 10.21
CA VAL A 85 -5.47 4.58 10.76
C VAL A 85 -6.68 4.90 11.67
N SER A 86 -6.92 6.17 12.05
CA SER A 86 -8.16 6.60 12.70
C SER A 86 -9.24 7.18 11.77
N LYS A 87 -9.05 7.22 10.44
CA LYS A 87 -10.16 7.59 9.54
C LYS A 87 -9.88 7.22 8.08
N PRO A 88 -10.68 6.35 7.43
CA PRO A 88 -10.55 6.14 6.00
C PRO A 88 -11.18 7.34 5.28
N SER A 89 -10.39 8.33 4.88
CA SER A 89 -10.78 9.27 3.84
C SER A 89 -10.07 8.88 2.54
N PHE A 90 -10.80 8.14 1.71
CA PHE A 90 -10.42 7.85 0.34
C PHE A 90 -10.53 9.15 -0.47
N THR A 91 -9.41 9.75 -0.86
CA THR A 91 -9.40 10.79 -1.90
C THR A 91 -8.59 10.29 -3.08
N LYS A 92 -9.31 9.77 -4.08
CA LYS A 92 -8.83 9.54 -5.44
C LYS A 92 -8.68 10.88 -6.17
N LYS A 93 -7.59 11.04 -6.91
CA LYS A 93 -7.47 11.75 -8.22
C LYS A 93 -6.18 11.19 -8.88
N GLU A 94 -6.04 10.85 -10.16
CA GLU A 94 -6.88 10.67 -11.35
C GLU A 94 -5.95 10.07 -12.44
N GLU A 95 -6.52 9.67 -13.59
CA GLU A 95 -5.90 9.18 -14.86
C GLU A 95 -5.70 7.64 -14.98
N LYS A 96 -6.31 6.90 -15.93
CA LYS A 96 -7.18 7.17 -17.09
C LYS A 96 -8.10 5.96 -17.30
N GLU A 97 -9.37 6.19 -17.56
CA GLU A 97 -10.34 5.14 -17.92
C GLU A 97 -10.22 4.71 -19.39
N PRO A 98 -10.40 3.42 -19.73
CA PRO A 98 -11.13 3.04 -20.92
C PRO A 98 -12.63 3.01 -20.58
N LYS A 99 -13.36 3.83 -21.34
CA LYS A 99 -14.80 4.09 -21.32
C LYS A 99 -15.66 2.88 -20.93
N PHE A 100 -16.44 3.02 -19.86
CA PHE A 100 -17.69 2.28 -19.68
C PHE A 100 -18.80 3.30 -19.41
N SER A 101 -19.83 3.29 -20.26
CA SER A 101 -20.90 4.27 -20.31
C SER A 101 -21.63 4.39 -18.97
N THR A 102 -21.68 5.62 -18.43
CA THR A 102 -22.46 5.97 -17.25
C THR A 102 -23.79 6.57 -17.68
N ASP A 103 -24.87 5.82 -17.49
CA ASP A 103 -26.17 6.45 -17.20
C ASP A 103 -26.21 6.73 -15.69
N THR A 104 -26.22 8.02 -15.41
CA THR A 104 -26.74 8.74 -14.24
C THR A 104 -27.10 7.92 -12.98
N ILE A 105 -26.48 8.27 -11.84
CA ILE A 105 -27.23 8.47 -10.58
C ILE A 105 -26.55 9.59 -9.78
N SER A 106 -27.39 10.55 -9.41
CA SER A 106 -27.17 11.73 -8.58
C SER A 106 -26.75 11.39 -7.16
N GLU A 107 -25.98 12.31 -6.58
CA GLU A 107 -25.80 12.51 -5.16
C GLU A 107 -27.17 12.69 -4.49
N ASP A 108 -27.49 11.83 -3.52
CA ASP A 108 -28.54 12.10 -2.54
C ASP A 108 -28.19 11.38 -1.23
N ASP A 109 -27.85 12.18 -0.23
CA ASP A 109 -27.49 11.78 1.12
C ASP A 109 -28.71 11.21 1.84
N ASN A 110 -28.85 9.87 1.87
CA ASN A 110 -29.49 9.03 2.91
C ASN A 110 -29.98 7.67 2.36
N LYS A 111 -29.12 6.90 1.68
CA LYS A 111 -29.38 5.48 1.41
C LYS A 111 -28.50 4.62 2.29
N LYS A 112 -29.11 3.99 3.29
CA LYS A 112 -28.56 2.82 4.00
C LYS A 112 -28.04 1.85 2.94
N ILE A 113 -26.73 1.73 2.80
CA ILE A 113 -26.11 0.87 1.77
C ILE A 113 -26.57 -0.56 2.05
N ILE A 114 -27.47 -1.07 1.21
CA ILE A 114 -27.93 -2.44 1.28
C ILE A 114 -26.83 -3.28 0.62
N TYR A 115 -25.87 -3.74 1.42
CA TYR A 115 -24.73 -4.55 0.96
C TYR A 115 -25.14 -5.84 0.22
N LYS A 116 -26.41 -6.26 0.32
CA LYS A 116 -26.96 -7.41 -0.41
C LYS A 116 -26.93 -7.27 -1.93
N GLU A 117 -26.97 -6.06 -2.48
CA GLU A 117 -27.01 -5.87 -3.95
C GLU A 117 -25.62 -5.71 -4.59
N ILE A 118 -24.58 -5.45 -3.78
CA ILE A 118 -23.23 -5.17 -4.27
C ILE A 118 -22.28 -6.34 -4.03
N LEU A 119 -22.59 -7.24 -3.09
CA LEU A 119 -21.72 -8.39 -2.83
C LEU A 119 -21.80 -9.43 -3.96
N PRO A 120 -20.64 -9.89 -4.48
CA PRO A 120 -20.59 -11.05 -5.36
C PRO A 120 -21.23 -12.29 -4.70
N SER A 121 -21.67 -13.25 -5.50
CA SER A 121 -22.18 -14.53 -4.99
C SER A 121 -21.14 -15.23 -4.10
N GLU A 122 -21.62 -16.11 -3.20
CA GLU A 122 -20.76 -16.85 -2.25
C GLU A 122 -19.60 -17.58 -2.96
N ASP A 123 -19.85 -18.19 -4.11
CA ASP A 123 -18.82 -18.87 -4.91
C ASP A 123 -17.75 -17.92 -5.45
N LYS A 124 -18.17 -16.72 -5.88
CA LYS A 124 -17.23 -15.68 -6.33
C LYS A 124 -16.39 -15.16 -5.17
N LEU A 125 -17.00 -14.95 -4.01
CA LEU A 125 -16.29 -14.56 -2.79
C LEU A 125 -15.30 -15.62 -2.34
N LYS A 126 -15.69 -16.90 -2.36
CA LYS A 126 -14.80 -18.03 -2.05
C LYS A 126 -13.59 -18.02 -2.99
N ASN A 127 -13.80 -17.86 -4.29
CA ASN A 127 -12.71 -17.82 -5.27
C ASN A 127 -11.78 -16.62 -5.07
N LEU A 128 -12.33 -15.46 -4.68
CA LEU A 128 -11.54 -14.28 -4.31
C LEU A 128 -10.72 -14.51 -3.05
N PHE A 129 -11.31 -15.09 -1.99
CA PHE A 129 -10.55 -15.40 -0.77
C PHE A 129 -9.50 -16.47 -1.03
N LEU A 130 -9.76 -17.44 -1.89
CA LEU A 130 -8.76 -18.42 -2.29
C LEU A 130 -7.59 -17.79 -3.02
N SER A 131 -7.83 -16.90 -3.99
CA SER A 131 -6.73 -16.26 -4.72
C SER A 131 -5.85 -15.39 -3.80
N LEU A 132 -6.42 -14.84 -2.72
CA LEU A 132 -5.68 -14.12 -1.68
C LEU A 132 -4.91 -15.04 -0.72
N LEU A 133 -5.41 -16.26 -0.47
CA LEU A 133 -4.77 -17.26 0.38
C LEU A 133 -3.73 -18.11 -0.37
N VAL A 134 -3.74 -18.11 -1.70
CA VAL A 134 -2.79 -18.86 -2.55
C VAL A 134 -1.34 -18.50 -2.24
N PRO A 135 -0.93 -17.21 -2.18
CA PRO A 135 0.46 -16.81 -1.92
C PRO A 135 0.96 -17.05 -0.50
N LEU A 136 0.12 -17.55 0.42
CA LEU A 136 0.54 -17.88 1.77
C LEU A 136 1.19 -19.26 1.77
N ASP A 137 2.50 -19.31 1.88
CA ASP A 137 3.22 -20.56 2.11
C ASP A 137 2.96 -21.01 3.54
N VAL A 138 1.94 -21.87 3.69
CA VAL A 138 1.63 -22.52 4.96
C VAL A 138 2.23 -23.92 4.88
N ASP A 139 3.27 -24.19 5.67
CA ASP A 139 4.08 -25.43 5.67
C ASP A 139 3.32 -26.64 6.24
N PHE A 140 2.09 -26.87 5.79
CA PHE A 140 1.26 -28.01 6.20
C PHE A 140 1.02 -28.93 5.01
N SER A 141 1.07 -30.24 5.25
CA SER A 141 0.70 -31.29 4.29
C SER A 141 -0.73 -31.11 3.75
N ASP A 142 -1.59 -30.44 4.53
CA ASP A 142 -2.98 -30.12 4.23
C ASP A 142 -3.21 -28.61 3.94
N SER A 143 -2.18 -27.91 3.45
CA SER A 143 -2.26 -26.45 3.21
C SER A 143 -3.38 -26.05 2.25
N TRP A 144 -3.65 -26.87 1.23
CA TRP A 144 -4.68 -26.56 0.24
C TRP A 144 -6.10 -26.74 0.77
N SER A 145 -6.40 -27.85 1.44
CA SER A 145 -7.72 -28.11 2.03
C SER A 145 -8.03 -27.11 3.15
N LEU A 146 -7.01 -26.71 3.93
CA LEU A 146 -7.14 -25.66 4.93
C LEU A 146 -7.48 -24.30 4.29
N LYS A 147 -6.78 -23.90 3.22
CA LYS A 147 -7.10 -22.67 2.45
C LYS A 147 -8.53 -22.69 1.89
N GLN A 148 -8.98 -23.84 1.38
CA GLN A 148 -10.35 -24.07 0.92
C GLN A 148 -11.39 -23.89 2.02
N ASN A 149 -11.11 -24.41 3.22
CA ASN A 149 -12.00 -24.28 4.37
C ASN A 149 -12.06 -22.84 4.88
N ILE A 150 -10.92 -22.15 4.95
CA ILE A 150 -10.84 -20.73 5.36
C ILE A 150 -11.62 -19.86 4.38
N ALA A 151 -11.38 -20.00 3.08
CA ALA A 151 -12.09 -19.22 2.06
C ALA A 151 -13.61 -19.47 2.08
N SER A 152 -14.04 -20.72 2.28
CA SER A 152 -15.46 -21.07 2.36
C SER A 152 -16.11 -20.50 3.63
N SER A 153 -15.41 -20.53 4.76
CA SER A 153 -15.89 -19.95 6.03
C SER A 153 -16.00 -18.43 5.93
N LEU A 154 -15.01 -17.76 5.31
CA LEU A 154 -15.02 -16.32 5.07
C LEU A 154 -16.15 -15.92 4.12
N ALA A 155 -16.34 -16.63 3.00
CA ALA A 155 -17.42 -16.34 2.05
C ALA A 155 -18.81 -16.37 2.70
N LYS A 156 -19.03 -17.28 3.66
CA LYS A 156 -20.29 -17.38 4.41
C LYS A 156 -20.45 -16.29 5.47
N LYS A 157 -19.38 -15.98 6.22
CA LYS A 157 -19.45 -15.06 7.36
C LYS A 157 -19.31 -13.59 6.97
N PHE A 158 -18.67 -13.30 5.84
CA PHE A 158 -18.38 -11.93 5.39
C PHE A 158 -19.65 -11.12 5.08
N PRO A 159 -20.66 -11.63 4.35
CA PRO A 159 -21.93 -10.92 4.16
C PRO A 159 -22.70 -10.69 5.48
N VAL A 160 -22.58 -11.62 6.42
CA VAL A 160 -23.23 -11.54 7.74
C VAL A 160 -22.57 -10.45 8.61
N ALA A 161 -21.24 -10.40 8.62
CA ALA A 161 -20.48 -9.37 9.34
C ALA A 161 -20.74 -7.96 8.79
N LEU A 162 -20.86 -7.81 7.46
CA LEU A 162 -21.17 -6.51 6.84
C LEU A 162 -22.61 -6.04 7.11
N SER A 163 -23.55 -6.97 7.31
CA SER A 163 -24.94 -6.62 7.63
C SER A 163 -25.14 -6.28 9.11
N HIS A 164 -24.28 -6.79 10.02
CA HIS A 164 -24.35 -6.57 11.46
C HIS A 164 -22.97 -6.21 12.04
N PRO A 165 -22.48 -4.97 11.83
CA PRO A 165 -21.14 -4.55 12.26
C PRO A 165 -20.92 -4.52 13.79
N LEU A 166 -21.97 -4.75 14.60
CA LEU A 166 -21.91 -4.69 16.07
C LEU A 166 -21.88 -6.06 16.78
N LEU A 167 -21.89 -7.19 16.05
CA LEU A 167 -21.99 -8.52 16.66
C LEU A 167 -20.65 -9.24 16.94
N TYR A 168 -19.50 -8.61 16.70
CA TYR A 168 -18.17 -9.24 16.87
C TYR A 168 -17.21 -8.45 17.79
N ASN A 169 -17.75 -7.64 18.71
CA ASN A 169 -16.99 -6.89 19.73
C ASN A 169 -17.09 -7.54 21.13
N GLU A 170 -17.11 -8.86 21.23
CA GLU A 170 -16.94 -9.60 22.50
C GLU A 170 -15.78 -10.59 22.42
#